data_AF-A0A2K3DJ52-F1
#
_entry.id   AF-A0A2K3DJ52-F1
#
_cell.length_a   1.000
_cell.length_b   1.000
_cell.length_c   1.000
_cell.angle_alpha   90.00
_cell.angle_beta   90.00
_cell.angle_gamma   90.00
#
_symmetry.space_group_name_H-M   'P 1'
#
loop_
_entity.id
_entity.type
_entity.pdbx_description
1 polymer ?
#
loop_
_entity_poly.entity_id
_entity_poly.type
_entity_poly.pdbx_seq_one_letter_code
_entity_poly.pdbx_strand_id
1 'polypeptide(L)'
;MNAVNVATFWIQLTIVATDAKRTMQCQQLARRVLGKTLAFTPVMELRQLANVLYSMGKLRLELSKEQLGPHLTEHIESRLGELLDRKGFGNELDLTQLWYGLALCKFQWDSELLTRLVAGTIGEMEAWESMTGAGDTLANMAQLAESITLTDQQKQDLVGVIGALTDRVDLERRDFHALSGTVWATRSLQLAVPKPQLRRQVNLLLAAPRPLSVRRSLVSRFLENCSKLGAKPETPAEAQDWFELLKDAGPAEWKVEEIRWGLGTLATIDKFSPSPEVKQMVLDAAASKGVRSAADAGVLLQLSEAWGIALPAEVCARLVRMRGSGGPKP
;
A
#
# COMPACT_ATOMS: atom_id res chain seq x y z
N MET A 1 23.77 -28.14 0.84
CA MET A 1 22.94 -26.99 1.27
C MET A 1 21.56 -27.55 1.58
N ASN A 2 20.93 -27.18 2.69
CA ASN A 2 19.58 -27.65 3.05
C ASN A 2 18.57 -26.48 2.96
N ALA A 3 17.28 -26.74 3.19
CA ALA A 3 16.21 -25.74 3.13
C ALA A 3 16.48 -24.50 4.01
N VAL A 4 16.94 -24.72 5.24
CA VAL A 4 17.32 -23.64 6.17
C VAL A 4 18.42 -22.76 5.57
N ASN A 5 19.51 -23.37 5.09
CA ASN A 5 20.63 -22.61 4.53
C ASN A 5 20.23 -21.81 3.29
N VAL A 6 19.30 -22.32 2.46
CA VAL A 6 18.75 -21.56 1.33
C VAL A 6 17.97 -20.35 1.82
N ALA A 7 17.04 -20.53 2.75
CA ALA A 7 16.24 -19.43 3.29
C ALA A 7 17.10 -18.38 4.01
N THR A 8 18.09 -18.81 4.80
CA THR A 8 19.05 -17.91 5.45
C THR A 8 19.87 -17.14 4.42
N PHE A 9 20.31 -17.78 3.33
CA PHE A 9 21.04 -17.10 2.26
C PHE A 9 20.22 -15.97 1.64
N TRP A 10 18.93 -16.21 1.36
CA TRP A 10 18.01 -15.19 0.85
C TRP A 10 17.91 -13.98 1.78
N ILE A 11 17.77 -14.20 3.09
CA ILE A 11 17.74 -13.11 4.07
C ILE A 11 19.06 -12.33 4.08
N GLN A 12 20.21 -13.02 4.04
CA GLN A 12 21.51 -12.35 3.98
C GLN A 12 21.65 -11.46 2.74
N LEU A 13 21.10 -11.87 1.58
CA LEU A 13 21.09 -11.01 0.39
C LEU A 13 20.38 -9.69 0.64
N THR A 14 19.26 -9.69 1.38
CA THR A 14 18.54 -8.45 1.70
C THR A 14 19.31 -7.54 2.64
N ILE A 15 20.06 -8.09 3.59
CA ILE A 15 20.88 -7.33 4.54
C ILE A 15 22.02 -6.62 3.78
N VAL A 16 22.59 -7.28 2.78
CA VAL A 16 23.68 -6.72 1.96
C VAL A 16 23.19 -5.69 0.93
N ALA A 17 21.93 -5.78 0.50
CA ALA A 17 21.31 -4.91 -0.50
C ALA A 17 20.97 -3.51 0.05
N THR A 18 21.98 -2.76 0.49
CA THR A 18 21.82 -1.47 1.19
C THR A 18 21.70 -0.25 0.26
N ASP A 19 22.12 -0.38 -0.99
CA ASP A 19 22.10 0.69 -1.99
C ASP A 19 21.79 0.15 -3.39
N ALA A 20 21.54 1.03 -4.36
CA ALA A 20 21.14 0.63 -5.70
C ALA A 20 22.15 -0.30 -6.40
N LYS A 21 23.46 -0.07 -6.22
CA LYS A 21 24.51 -0.88 -6.85
C LYS A 21 24.53 -2.28 -6.23
N ARG A 22 24.50 -2.37 -4.89
CA ARG A 22 24.47 -3.64 -4.17
C ARG A 22 23.18 -4.41 -4.44
N THR A 23 22.04 -3.73 -4.50
CA THR A 23 20.76 -4.36 -4.85
C THR A 23 20.84 -5.04 -6.21
N MET A 24 21.40 -4.39 -7.24
CA MET A 24 21.58 -5.02 -8.55
C MET A 24 22.48 -6.27 -8.50
N GLN A 25 23.57 -6.21 -7.73
CA GLN A 25 24.48 -7.36 -7.55
C GLN A 25 23.78 -8.51 -6.80
N CYS A 26 23.04 -8.21 -5.73
CA CYS A 26 22.24 -9.17 -4.99
C CYS A 26 21.15 -9.79 -5.86
N GLN A 27 20.49 -9.02 -6.73
CA GLN A 27 19.52 -9.55 -7.70
C GLN A 27 20.17 -10.52 -8.69
N GLN A 28 21.36 -10.21 -9.22
CA GLN A 28 22.08 -11.12 -10.11
C GLN A 28 22.44 -12.44 -9.40
N LEU A 29 22.89 -12.35 -8.15
CA LEU A 29 23.20 -13.54 -7.36
C LEU A 29 21.94 -14.33 -6.98
N ALA A 30 20.85 -13.64 -6.64
CA ALA A 30 19.55 -14.21 -6.36
C ALA A 30 19.03 -15.06 -7.53
N ARG A 31 19.14 -14.56 -8.77
CA ARG A 31 18.76 -15.31 -9.98
C ARG A 31 19.53 -16.63 -10.13
N ARG A 32 20.81 -16.65 -9.76
CA ARG A 32 21.63 -17.88 -9.81
C ARG A 32 21.23 -18.93 -8.79
N VAL A 33 20.53 -18.53 -7.71
CA VAL A 33 20.08 -19.48 -6.67
C VAL A 33 18.61 -19.88 -6.81
N LEU A 34 17.88 -19.37 -7.80
CA LEU A 34 16.48 -19.76 -8.05
C LEU A 34 16.33 -21.27 -8.27
N GLY A 35 17.22 -21.90 -9.07
CA GLY A 35 17.17 -23.34 -9.29
C GLY A 35 17.39 -24.17 -8.02
N LYS A 36 18.26 -23.69 -7.12
CA LYS A 36 18.42 -24.32 -5.79
C LYS A 36 17.19 -24.09 -4.93
N THR A 37 16.62 -22.88 -4.98
CA THR A 37 15.41 -22.54 -4.22
C THR A 37 14.27 -23.48 -4.61
N LEU A 38 14.01 -23.61 -5.91
CA LEU A 38 13.03 -24.54 -6.47
C LEU A 38 13.23 -25.99 -5.97
N ALA A 39 14.47 -26.49 -6.01
CA ALA A 39 14.77 -27.86 -5.58
C ALA A 39 14.51 -28.10 -4.08
N PHE A 40 14.59 -27.07 -3.24
CA PHE A 40 14.36 -27.19 -1.79
C PHE A 40 12.96 -26.76 -1.33
N THR A 41 12.18 -26.06 -2.18
CA THR A 41 10.81 -25.63 -1.86
C THR A 41 9.94 -26.74 -1.26
N PRO A 42 9.89 -27.97 -1.81
CA PRO A 42 9.00 -29.02 -1.29
C PRO A 42 9.25 -29.42 0.18
N VAL A 43 10.45 -29.16 0.71
CA VAL A 43 10.84 -29.50 2.08
C VAL A 43 10.95 -28.28 2.99
N MET A 44 10.58 -27.10 2.50
CA MET A 44 10.59 -25.89 3.31
C MET A 44 9.40 -25.86 4.28
N GLU A 45 9.64 -25.38 5.48
CA GLU A 45 8.64 -24.97 6.46
C GLU A 45 8.18 -23.53 6.21
N LEU A 46 7.07 -23.13 6.83
CA LEU A 46 6.45 -21.83 6.57
C LEU A 46 7.43 -20.66 6.76
N ARG A 47 8.21 -20.67 7.85
CA ARG A 47 9.26 -19.68 8.10
C ARG A 47 10.28 -19.57 6.97
N GLN A 48 10.65 -20.70 6.38
CA GLN A 48 11.66 -20.73 5.32
C GLN A 48 11.08 -20.18 4.02
N LEU A 49 9.83 -20.54 3.68
CA LEU A 49 9.12 -19.96 2.54
C LEU A 49 8.88 -18.47 2.69
N ALA A 50 8.42 -18.03 3.86
CA ALA A 50 8.19 -16.62 4.16
C ALA A 50 9.49 -15.81 4.00
N ASN A 51 10.61 -16.30 4.54
CA ASN A 51 11.93 -15.67 4.38
C ASN A 51 12.36 -15.56 2.91
N VAL A 52 12.16 -16.62 2.12
CA VAL A 52 12.49 -16.65 0.69
C VAL A 52 11.65 -15.62 -0.08
N LEU A 53 10.33 -15.68 0.06
CA LEU A 53 9.39 -14.78 -0.63
C LEU A 53 9.59 -13.33 -0.20
N TYR A 54 9.74 -13.07 1.10
CA TYR A 54 10.07 -11.74 1.63
C TYR A 54 11.33 -11.19 0.97
N SER A 55 12.38 -12.02 0.88
CA SER A 55 13.65 -11.60 0.31
C SER A 55 13.55 -11.31 -1.18
N MET A 56 12.82 -12.14 -1.94
CA MET A 56 12.54 -11.88 -3.35
C MET A 56 11.79 -10.56 -3.54
N GLY A 57 10.78 -10.29 -2.70
CA GLY A 57 10.04 -9.03 -2.69
C GLY A 57 10.94 -7.82 -2.37
N LYS A 58 11.79 -7.92 -1.34
CA LYS A 58 12.74 -6.85 -0.96
C LYS A 58 13.75 -6.56 -2.05
N LEU A 59 14.21 -7.60 -2.74
CA LEU A 59 15.09 -7.50 -3.90
C LEU A 59 14.36 -7.13 -5.18
N ARG A 60 13.03 -6.94 -5.15
CA ARG A 60 12.19 -6.59 -6.32
C ARG A 60 12.35 -7.55 -7.48
N LEU A 61 12.43 -8.85 -7.18
CA LEU A 61 12.38 -9.87 -8.21
C LEU A 61 10.94 -10.06 -8.67
N GLU A 62 10.71 -9.83 -9.96
CA GLU A 62 9.39 -10.02 -10.58
C GLU A 62 9.34 -11.44 -11.15
N LEU A 63 8.75 -12.38 -10.42
CA LEU A 63 8.78 -13.81 -10.78
C LEU A 63 8.18 -14.07 -12.16
N SER A 64 7.22 -13.26 -12.60
CA SER A 64 6.65 -13.33 -13.96
C SER A 64 7.66 -13.06 -15.08
N LYS A 65 8.83 -12.47 -14.76
CA LYS A 65 9.92 -12.19 -15.70
C LYS A 65 11.12 -13.11 -15.56
N GLU A 66 11.14 -13.97 -14.54
CA GLU A 66 12.25 -14.88 -14.28
C GLU A 66 12.00 -16.23 -14.96
N GLN A 67 13.03 -16.81 -15.59
CA GLN A 67 12.91 -18.06 -16.36
C GLN A 67 12.33 -19.23 -15.54
N LEU A 68 12.74 -19.35 -14.28
CA LEU A 68 12.26 -20.38 -13.35
C LEU A 68 11.06 -19.92 -12.52
N GLY A 69 10.57 -18.70 -12.75
CA GLY A 69 9.49 -18.09 -11.99
C GLY A 69 8.25 -18.96 -11.93
N PRO A 70 7.63 -19.33 -13.07
CA PRO A 70 6.39 -20.14 -13.09
C PRO A 70 6.49 -21.45 -12.32
N HIS A 71 7.57 -22.21 -12.50
CA HIS A 71 7.80 -23.48 -11.79
C HIS A 71 8.02 -23.27 -10.29
N LEU A 72 8.73 -22.20 -9.92
CA LEU A 72 8.97 -21.88 -8.52
C LEU A 72 7.67 -21.49 -7.82
N THR A 73 6.83 -20.67 -8.46
CA THR A 73 5.50 -20.32 -7.94
C THR A 73 4.61 -21.55 -7.77
N GLU A 74 4.53 -22.45 -8.74
CA GLU A 74 3.74 -23.69 -8.64
C GLU A 74 4.16 -24.53 -7.41
N HIS A 75 5.47 -24.72 -7.22
CA HIS A 75 5.98 -25.45 -6.06
C HIS A 75 5.74 -24.72 -4.74
N ILE A 76 5.83 -23.39 -4.74
CA ILE A 76 5.56 -22.56 -3.55
C ILE A 76 4.09 -22.65 -3.17
N GLU A 77 3.17 -22.57 -4.14
CA GLU A 77 1.72 -22.66 -3.92
C GLU A 77 1.32 -24.03 -3.40
N SER A 78 1.80 -25.10 -4.05
CA SER A 78 1.58 -26.47 -3.58
C SER A 78 2.08 -26.65 -2.14
N ARG A 79 3.29 -26.19 -1.84
CA ARG A 79 3.85 -26.33 -0.49
C ARG A 79 3.14 -25.47 0.55
N LEU A 80 2.74 -24.24 0.20
CA LEU A 80 1.95 -23.39 1.08
C LEU A 80 0.61 -24.06 1.40
N GLY A 81 -0.10 -24.58 0.40
CA GLY A 81 -1.34 -25.33 0.61
C GLY A 81 -1.18 -26.46 1.62
N GLU A 82 -0.15 -27.30 1.45
CA GLU A 82 0.15 -28.40 2.39
C GLU A 82 0.43 -27.92 3.83
N LEU A 83 1.17 -26.81 3.98
CA LEU A 83 1.54 -26.29 5.29
C LEU A 83 0.34 -25.69 6.02
N LEU A 84 -0.52 -24.96 5.30
CA LEU A 84 -1.75 -24.40 5.84
C LEU A 84 -2.68 -25.51 6.35
N ASP A 85 -2.78 -26.63 5.65
CA ASP A 85 -3.63 -27.76 6.06
C ASP A 85 -3.10 -28.54 7.26
N ARG A 86 -1.78 -28.62 7.44
CA ARG A 86 -1.17 -29.50 8.46
C ARG A 86 -0.78 -28.80 9.74
N LYS A 87 -0.26 -27.57 9.66
CA LYS A 87 0.44 -26.91 10.76
C LYS A 87 -0.22 -25.60 11.20
N GLY A 88 -1.28 -25.20 10.51
CA GLY A 88 -1.95 -23.92 10.73
C GLY A 88 -1.12 -22.74 10.24
N PHE A 89 -1.53 -21.55 10.67
CA PHE A 89 -0.93 -20.29 10.29
C PHE A 89 0.21 -19.99 11.28
N GLY A 90 1.39 -19.62 10.76
CA GLY A 90 2.57 -19.36 11.60
C GLY A 90 2.39 -18.15 12.52
N ASN A 91 3.47 -17.69 13.15
CA ASN A 91 3.40 -16.47 13.96
C ASN A 91 3.25 -15.20 13.10
N GLU A 92 2.98 -14.07 13.76
CA GLU A 92 2.84 -12.73 13.17
C GLU A 92 3.93 -12.41 12.12
N LEU A 93 5.19 -12.70 12.46
CA LEU A 93 6.33 -12.38 11.60
C LEU A 93 6.33 -13.22 10.31
N ASP A 94 5.96 -14.50 10.40
CA ASP A 94 5.88 -15.38 9.23
C ASP A 94 4.80 -14.92 8.25
N LEU A 95 3.62 -14.58 8.76
CA LEU A 95 2.49 -14.11 7.93
C LEU A 95 2.77 -12.75 7.31
N THR A 96 3.35 -11.82 8.08
CA THR A 96 3.73 -10.49 7.57
C THR A 96 4.74 -10.61 6.43
N GLN A 97 5.77 -11.44 6.59
CA GLN A 97 6.78 -11.67 5.55
C GLN A 97 6.21 -12.38 4.33
N LEU A 98 5.34 -13.36 4.54
CA LEU A 98 4.66 -14.08 3.47
C LEU A 98 3.82 -13.13 2.61
N TRP A 99 2.91 -12.36 3.22
CA TRP A 99 2.07 -11.40 2.51
C TRP A 99 2.89 -10.35 1.76
N TYR A 100 3.97 -9.86 2.38
CA TYR A 100 4.90 -8.94 1.71
C TYR A 100 5.51 -9.55 0.44
N GLY A 101 5.99 -10.80 0.54
CA GLY A 101 6.57 -11.50 -0.59
C GLY A 101 5.56 -11.77 -1.71
N LEU A 102 4.37 -12.25 -1.36
CA LEU A 102 3.27 -12.49 -2.32
C LEU A 102 2.92 -11.19 -3.08
N ALA A 103 2.74 -10.08 -2.36
CA ALA A 103 2.37 -8.81 -2.97
C ALA A 103 3.47 -8.25 -3.90
N LEU A 104 4.74 -8.36 -3.52
CA LEU A 104 5.83 -7.67 -4.22
C LEU A 104 6.57 -8.49 -5.28
N CYS A 105 6.39 -9.82 -5.32
CA CYS A 105 7.02 -10.66 -6.34
C CYS A 105 6.33 -10.57 -7.73
N LYS A 106 5.22 -9.83 -7.85
CA LYS A 106 4.48 -9.56 -9.11
C LYS A 106 4.23 -10.82 -9.95
N PHE A 107 3.55 -11.78 -9.34
CA PHE A 107 3.06 -12.98 -9.99
C PHE A 107 1.54 -13.09 -9.80
N GLN A 108 0.87 -13.81 -10.69
CA GLN A 108 -0.54 -14.15 -10.52
C GLN A 108 -0.61 -15.41 -9.66
N TRP A 109 -0.80 -15.21 -8.36
CA TRP A 109 -0.93 -16.31 -7.41
C TRP A 109 -2.30 -16.96 -7.49
N ASP A 110 -2.36 -18.24 -7.16
CA ASP A 110 -3.60 -19.00 -7.06
C ASP A 110 -4.62 -18.32 -6.13
N SER A 111 -5.80 -18.02 -6.67
CA SER A 111 -6.82 -17.25 -5.97
C SER A 111 -7.45 -18.01 -4.80
N GLU A 112 -7.56 -19.34 -4.91
CA GLU A 112 -8.10 -20.18 -3.84
C GLU A 112 -7.14 -20.22 -2.65
N LEU A 113 -5.85 -20.37 -2.91
CA LEU A 113 -4.79 -20.30 -1.91
C LEU A 113 -4.76 -18.94 -1.22
N LEU A 114 -4.80 -17.83 -1.98
CA LEU A 114 -4.82 -16.49 -1.39
C LEU A 114 -6.06 -16.29 -0.50
N THR A 115 -7.22 -16.74 -0.95
CA THR A 115 -8.47 -16.66 -0.18
C THR A 115 -8.39 -17.46 1.12
N ARG A 116 -7.87 -18.70 1.06
CA ARG A 116 -7.61 -19.53 2.25
C ARG A 116 -6.61 -18.87 3.19
N LEU A 117 -5.57 -18.26 2.65
CA LEU A 117 -4.56 -17.55 3.43
C LEU A 117 -5.15 -16.34 4.16
N VAL A 118 -6.04 -15.58 3.52
CA VAL A 118 -6.74 -14.48 4.20
C VAL A 118 -7.56 -15.00 5.39
N ALA A 119 -8.34 -16.07 5.19
CA ALA A 119 -9.17 -16.63 6.24
C ALA A 119 -8.38 -16.97 7.51
N GLY A 120 -7.24 -17.65 7.36
CA GLY A 120 -6.38 -17.96 8.49
C GLY A 120 -5.62 -16.77 9.05
N THR A 121 -5.19 -15.84 8.20
CA THR A 121 -4.53 -14.63 8.68
C THR A 121 -5.48 -13.79 9.54
N ILE A 122 -6.76 -13.70 9.19
CA ILE A 122 -7.79 -13.02 10.00
C ILE A 122 -7.87 -13.64 11.39
N GLY A 123 -7.92 -14.98 11.47
CA GLY A 123 -8.02 -15.71 12.75
C GLY A 123 -6.85 -15.46 13.71
N GLU A 124 -5.67 -15.16 13.17
CA GLU A 124 -4.48 -14.87 13.98
C GLU A 124 -4.33 -13.37 14.29
N MET A 125 -4.78 -12.48 13.39
CA MET A 125 -4.45 -11.05 13.43
C MET A 125 -5.02 -10.32 14.66
N GLU A 126 -6.12 -10.79 15.24
CA GLU A 126 -6.66 -10.23 16.47
C GLU A 126 -5.68 -10.33 17.65
N ALA A 127 -4.90 -11.42 17.70
CA ALA A 127 -3.93 -11.68 18.76
C ALA A 127 -2.56 -11.00 18.56
N TRP A 128 -2.34 -10.34 17.42
CA TRP A 128 -1.04 -9.74 17.10
C TRP A 128 -0.73 -8.54 18.00
N GLU A 129 0.49 -8.43 18.50
CA GLU A 129 0.90 -7.31 19.35
C GLU A 129 1.31 -6.09 18.52
N SER A 130 1.85 -6.27 17.29
CA SER A 130 2.26 -5.15 16.47
C SER A 130 1.14 -4.58 15.60
N MET A 131 0.80 -3.31 15.83
CA MET A 131 -0.05 -2.53 14.93
C MET A 131 0.57 -2.38 13.54
N THR A 132 1.87 -2.13 13.48
CA THR A 132 2.60 -1.97 12.21
C THR A 132 2.56 -3.26 11.37
N GLY A 133 2.78 -4.43 11.97
CA GLY A 133 2.71 -5.72 11.27
C GLY A 133 1.33 -6.02 10.68
N ALA A 134 0.27 -5.76 11.46
CA ALA A 134 -1.11 -5.91 11.00
C ALA A 134 -1.43 -4.96 9.84
N GLY A 135 -1.10 -3.67 9.97
CA GLY A 135 -1.34 -2.67 8.92
C GLY A 135 -0.60 -2.97 7.62
N ASP A 136 0.67 -3.37 7.68
CA ASP A 136 1.46 -3.75 6.50
C ASP A 136 0.88 -5.01 5.84
N THR A 137 0.44 -5.98 6.63
CA THR A 137 -0.21 -7.19 6.14
C THR A 137 -1.50 -6.85 5.38
N LEU A 138 -2.35 -5.99 5.96
CA LEU A 138 -3.58 -5.51 5.31
C LEU A 138 -3.29 -4.75 4.01
N ALA A 139 -2.25 -3.91 3.99
CA ALA A 139 -1.82 -3.23 2.78
C ALA A 139 -1.35 -4.20 1.69
N ASN A 140 -0.69 -5.30 2.06
CA ASN A 140 -0.27 -6.33 1.12
C ASN A 140 -1.45 -7.17 0.60
N MET A 141 -2.44 -7.49 1.44
CA MET A 141 -3.71 -8.08 1.00
C MET A 141 -4.43 -7.17 0.02
N ALA A 142 -4.47 -5.86 0.29
CA ALA A 142 -5.12 -4.87 -0.57
C ALA A 142 -4.51 -4.83 -1.98
N GLN A 143 -3.19 -5.03 -2.11
CA GLN A 143 -2.51 -5.12 -3.41
C GLN A 143 -2.94 -6.34 -4.24
N LEU A 144 -3.39 -7.41 -3.58
CA LEU A 144 -3.80 -8.67 -4.19
C LEU A 144 -5.32 -8.84 -4.22
N ALA A 145 -6.08 -7.78 -3.91
CA ALA A 145 -7.53 -7.87 -3.71
C ALA A 145 -8.31 -8.39 -4.92
N GLU A 146 -7.84 -8.13 -6.15
CA GLU A 146 -8.47 -8.65 -7.38
C GLU A 146 -8.40 -10.17 -7.51
N SER A 147 -7.47 -10.81 -6.81
CA SER A 147 -7.28 -12.28 -6.79
C SER A 147 -7.84 -12.93 -5.53
N ILE A 148 -8.47 -12.17 -4.63
CA ILE A 148 -9.00 -12.65 -3.35
C ILE A 148 -10.52 -12.60 -3.38
N THR A 149 -11.18 -13.73 -3.09
CA THR A 149 -12.65 -13.81 -3.04
C THR A 149 -13.11 -14.14 -1.62
N LEU A 150 -13.47 -13.11 -0.84
CA LEU A 150 -13.94 -13.30 0.54
C LEU A 150 -15.43 -13.61 0.62
N THR A 151 -15.79 -14.53 1.51
CA THR A 151 -17.18 -14.75 1.93
C THR A 151 -17.69 -13.57 2.76
N ASP A 152 -19.00 -13.42 2.89
CA ASP A 152 -19.59 -12.36 3.72
C ASP A 152 -19.16 -12.47 5.19
N GLN A 153 -19.02 -13.69 5.72
CA GLN A 153 -18.51 -13.91 7.07
C GLN A 153 -17.06 -13.44 7.20
N GLN A 154 -16.18 -13.81 6.27
CA GLN A 154 -14.77 -13.38 6.29
C GLN A 154 -14.64 -11.85 6.19
N LYS A 155 -15.52 -11.21 5.41
CA LYS A 155 -15.57 -9.74 5.36
C LYS A 155 -15.98 -9.15 6.71
N GLN A 156 -16.99 -9.72 7.37
CA GLN A 156 -17.42 -9.27 8.70
C GLN A 156 -16.32 -9.47 9.75
N ASP A 157 -15.66 -10.62 9.76
CA ASP A 157 -14.54 -10.92 10.67
C ASP A 157 -13.41 -9.91 10.47
N LEU A 158 -13.05 -9.63 9.22
CA LEU A 158 -12.01 -8.65 8.89
C LEU A 158 -12.40 -7.21 9.29
N VAL A 159 -13.68 -6.84 9.17
CA VAL A 159 -14.19 -5.56 9.69
C VAL A 159 -14.03 -5.49 11.22
N GLY A 160 -14.32 -6.59 11.92
CA GLY A 160 -14.10 -6.73 13.37
C GLY A 160 -12.64 -6.53 13.75
N VAL A 161 -11.72 -7.23 13.07
CA VAL A 161 -10.27 -7.08 13.26
C VAL A 161 -9.81 -5.65 13.02
N ILE A 162 -10.25 -5.00 11.93
CA ILE A 162 -9.94 -3.59 11.66
C ILE A 162 -10.45 -2.67 12.78
N GLY A 163 -11.59 -3.00 13.40
CA GLY A 163 -12.13 -2.29 14.55
C GLY A 163 -11.22 -2.40 15.77
N ALA A 164 -10.88 -3.62 16.17
CA ALA A 164 -9.98 -3.88 17.29
C ALA A 164 -8.61 -3.20 17.10
N LEU A 165 -8.06 -3.28 15.88
CA LEU A 165 -6.82 -2.61 15.49
C LEU A 165 -6.94 -1.08 15.61
N THR A 166 -8.04 -0.49 15.14
CA THR A 166 -8.27 0.97 15.24
C THR A 166 -8.26 1.44 16.70
N ASP A 167 -8.89 0.67 17.59
CA ASP A 167 -9.02 1.02 19.00
C ASP A 167 -7.68 0.99 19.75
N ARG A 168 -6.74 0.16 19.28
CA ARG A 168 -5.37 0.09 19.83
C ARG A 168 -4.47 1.24 19.39
N VAL A 169 -4.71 1.87 18.24
CA VAL A 169 -3.92 3.04 17.79
C VAL A 169 -4.02 4.21 18.77
N ASP A 170 -5.16 4.37 19.44
CA ASP A 170 -5.33 5.40 20.47
C ASP A 170 -4.33 5.23 21.65
N LEU A 171 -4.01 3.97 21.97
CA LEU A 171 -3.03 3.59 22.99
C LEU A 171 -1.59 3.79 22.48
N GLU A 172 -1.36 3.53 21.20
CA GLU A 172 -0.05 3.56 20.55
C GLU A 172 0.05 4.71 19.54
N ARG A 173 -0.03 5.95 20.04
CA ARG A 173 -0.10 7.23 19.30
C ARG A 173 1.00 7.52 18.24
N ARG A 174 1.87 6.56 17.91
CA ARG A 174 2.95 6.69 16.91
C ARG A 174 2.74 5.84 15.66
N ASP A 175 1.77 4.93 15.65
CA ASP A 175 1.64 3.89 14.62
C ASP A 175 0.55 4.17 13.56
N PHE A 176 0.36 5.44 13.20
CA PHE A 176 -0.63 5.85 12.18
C PHE A 176 -0.39 5.27 10.78
N HIS A 177 0.82 4.76 10.51
CA HIS A 177 1.10 4.02 9.28
C HIS A 177 0.16 2.82 9.12
N ALA A 178 -0.15 2.14 10.23
CA ALA A 178 -1.01 0.97 10.21
C ALA A 178 -2.43 1.30 9.71
N LEU A 179 -2.95 2.48 10.06
CA LEU A 179 -4.28 2.95 9.61
C LEU A 179 -4.35 3.16 8.09
N SER A 180 -3.23 3.45 7.43
CA SER A 180 -3.22 3.53 5.96
C SER A 180 -3.48 2.17 5.31
N GLY A 181 -2.92 1.11 5.90
CA GLY A 181 -3.15 -0.26 5.45
C GLY A 181 -4.59 -0.73 5.68
N THR A 182 -5.18 -0.43 6.85
CA THR A 182 -6.56 -0.82 7.18
C THR A 182 -7.57 -0.19 6.23
N VAL A 183 -7.49 1.11 5.97
CA VAL A 183 -8.42 1.81 5.06
C VAL A 183 -8.22 1.36 3.62
N TRP A 184 -6.98 1.13 3.19
CA TRP A 184 -6.73 0.62 1.84
C TRP A 184 -7.29 -0.80 1.65
N ALA A 185 -7.11 -1.69 2.62
CA ALA A 185 -7.71 -3.02 2.62
C ALA A 185 -9.24 -2.94 2.61
N THR A 186 -9.82 -2.06 3.42
CA THR A 186 -11.28 -1.81 3.48
C THR A 186 -11.84 -1.50 2.10
N ARG A 187 -11.21 -0.57 1.38
CA ARG A 187 -11.64 -0.20 0.03
C ARG A 187 -11.40 -1.31 -0.98
N SER A 188 -10.22 -1.92 -0.98
CA SER A 188 -9.81 -2.85 -2.04
C SER A 188 -10.54 -4.18 -1.94
N LEU A 189 -10.79 -4.67 -0.73
CA LEU A 189 -11.53 -5.90 -0.44
C LEU A 189 -13.05 -5.66 -0.33
N GLN A 190 -13.51 -4.43 -0.57
CA GLN A 190 -14.92 -4.04 -0.57
C GLN A 190 -15.62 -4.38 0.76
N LEU A 191 -15.00 -4.02 1.88
CA LEU A 191 -15.51 -4.28 3.22
C LEU A 191 -16.57 -3.24 3.61
N ALA A 192 -17.67 -3.72 4.20
CA ALA A 192 -18.76 -2.87 4.68
C ALA A 192 -18.45 -2.30 6.08
N VAL A 193 -17.40 -1.48 6.18
CA VAL A 193 -17.02 -0.83 7.45
C VAL A 193 -18.02 0.29 7.80
N PRO A 194 -18.57 0.33 9.01
CA PRO A 194 -19.46 1.41 9.45
C PRO A 194 -18.81 2.80 9.35
N LYS A 195 -19.54 3.79 8.83
CA LYS A 195 -19.09 5.19 8.73
C LYS A 195 -18.51 5.75 10.05
N PRO A 196 -19.09 5.49 11.24
CA PRO A 196 -18.51 5.94 12.50
C PRO A 196 -17.09 5.42 12.76
N GLN A 197 -16.80 4.16 12.38
CA GLN A 197 -15.48 3.56 12.53
C GLN A 197 -14.46 4.19 11.57
N LEU A 198 -14.84 4.47 10.33
CA LEU A 198 -14.00 5.21 9.39
C LEU A 198 -13.70 6.63 9.89
N ARG A 199 -14.71 7.33 10.42
CA ARG A 199 -14.52 8.65 11.04
C ARG A 199 -13.61 8.60 12.25
N ARG A 200 -13.69 7.54 13.07
CA ARG A 200 -12.77 7.33 14.20
C ARG A 200 -11.31 7.28 13.73
N GLN A 201 -11.01 6.56 12.66
CA GLN A 201 -9.64 6.50 12.11
C GLN A 201 -9.14 7.89 11.65
N VAL A 202 -10.00 8.69 11.01
CA VAL A 202 -9.67 10.07 10.64
C VAL A 202 -9.42 10.94 11.86
N ASN A 203 -10.28 10.85 12.87
CA ASN A 203 -10.16 11.62 14.11
C ASN A 203 -8.87 11.30 14.88
N LEU A 204 -8.47 10.03 14.93
CA LEU A 204 -7.20 9.62 15.53
C LEU A 204 -6.01 10.28 14.82
N LEU A 205 -6.04 10.34 13.49
CA LEU A 205 -5.00 11.00 12.71
C LEU A 205 -5.01 12.52 12.86
N LEU A 206 -6.19 13.14 12.98
CA LEU A 206 -6.32 14.57 13.24
C LEU A 206 -5.78 14.97 14.63
N ALA A 207 -6.06 14.14 15.64
CA ALA A 207 -5.62 14.31 17.03
C ALA A 207 -4.14 13.96 17.26
N ALA A 208 -3.44 13.46 16.24
CA ALA A 208 -2.03 13.10 16.32
C ALA A 208 -1.15 14.30 16.70
N PRO A 209 -0.11 14.11 17.54
CA PRO A 209 0.85 15.17 17.86
C PRO A 209 1.53 15.73 16.60
N ARG A 210 1.66 17.06 16.54
CA ARG A 210 2.28 17.79 15.43
C ARG A 210 3.72 18.18 15.74
N PRO A 211 4.63 18.23 14.74
CA PRO A 211 4.42 17.89 13.33
C PRO A 211 4.34 16.38 13.11
N LEU A 212 3.70 15.96 12.02
CA LEU A 212 3.59 14.55 11.67
C LEU A 212 4.88 14.04 11.05
N SER A 213 5.49 13.02 11.67
CA SER A 213 6.68 12.32 11.16
C SER A 213 6.38 11.33 10.03
N VAL A 214 5.25 11.50 9.32
CA VAL A 214 4.82 10.65 8.20
C VAL A 214 4.90 11.37 6.87
N ARG A 215 5.07 10.61 5.77
CA ARG A 215 5.11 11.18 4.42
C ARG A 215 3.72 11.70 4.04
N ARG A 216 3.65 12.93 3.52
CA ARG A 216 2.41 13.55 3.01
C ARG A 216 1.63 12.66 2.04
N SER A 217 2.32 11.95 1.15
CA SER A 217 1.71 11.00 0.21
C SER A 217 0.90 9.89 0.89
N LEU A 218 1.32 9.40 2.06
CA LEU A 218 0.59 8.37 2.81
C LEU A 218 -0.69 8.96 3.41
N VAL A 219 -0.59 10.13 4.06
CA VAL A 219 -1.75 10.86 4.59
C VAL A 219 -2.75 11.18 3.47
N SER A 220 -2.26 11.60 2.31
CA SER A 220 -3.09 11.89 1.14
C SER A 220 -3.89 10.66 0.69
N ARG A 221 -3.23 9.50 0.55
CA ARG A 221 -3.89 8.24 0.16
C ARG A 221 -4.88 7.75 1.22
N PHE A 222 -4.54 7.92 2.50
CA PHE A 222 -5.44 7.60 3.61
C PHE A 222 -6.73 8.43 3.51
N LEU A 223 -6.62 9.76 3.43
CA LEU A 223 -7.79 10.65 3.32
C LEU A 223 -8.58 10.41 2.03
N GLU A 224 -7.91 10.13 0.91
CA GLU A 224 -8.56 9.77 -0.35
C GLU A 224 -9.41 8.50 -0.19
N ASN A 225 -8.85 7.45 0.40
CA ASN A 225 -9.58 6.20 0.61
C ASN A 225 -10.74 6.38 1.60
N CYS A 226 -10.54 7.12 2.69
CA CYS A 226 -11.63 7.49 3.62
C CYS A 226 -12.76 8.24 2.91
N SER A 227 -12.42 9.23 2.09
CA SER A 227 -13.38 10.02 1.29
C SER A 227 -14.18 9.13 0.33
N LYS A 228 -13.51 8.19 -0.36
CA LYS A 228 -14.15 7.21 -1.27
C LYS A 228 -15.05 6.22 -0.54
N LEU A 229 -14.73 5.90 0.71
CA LEU A 229 -15.55 5.07 1.60
C LEU A 229 -16.68 5.86 2.30
N GLY A 230 -16.83 7.16 2.01
CA GLY A 230 -17.92 7.99 2.53
C GLY A 230 -17.62 8.71 3.85
N ALA A 231 -16.40 8.63 4.38
CA ALA A 231 -15.94 9.39 5.53
C ALA A 231 -15.36 10.75 5.09
N LYS A 232 -16.22 11.61 4.52
CA LYS A 232 -15.86 12.98 4.09
C LYS A 232 -16.08 14.00 5.21
N PRO A 233 -15.39 15.15 5.19
CA PRO A 233 -15.73 16.29 6.03
C PRO A 233 -17.19 16.71 5.87
N GLU A 234 -17.86 16.96 6.99
CA GLU A 234 -19.26 17.40 7.03
C GLU A 234 -19.38 18.91 7.17
N THR A 235 -18.31 19.58 7.60
CA THR A 235 -18.23 21.04 7.76
C THR A 235 -17.01 21.63 7.05
N PRO A 236 -17.02 22.95 6.74
CA PRO A 236 -15.84 23.63 6.23
C PRO A 236 -14.64 23.60 7.19
N ALA A 237 -14.90 23.61 8.51
CA ALA A 237 -13.83 23.51 9.51
C ALA A 237 -13.14 22.14 9.46
N GLU A 238 -13.90 21.04 9.40
CA GLU A 238 -13.32 19.70 9.23
C GLU A 238 -12.51 19.58 7.93
N ALA A 239 -12.98 20.23 6.85
CA ALA A 239 -12.27 20.24 5.58
C ALA A 239 -10.95 21.03 5.67
N GLN A 240 -10.93 22.11 6.44
CA GLN A 240 -9.71 22.86 6.73
C GLN A 240 -8.74 22.04 7.60
N ASP A 241 -9.24 21.31 8.60
CA ASP A 241 -8.41 20.45 9.45
C ASP A 241 -7.72 19.35 8.64
N TRP A 242 -8.39 18.80 7.61
CA TRP A 242 -7.78 17.85 6.67
C TRP A 242 -6.65 18.48 5.86
N PHE A 243 -6.78 19.75 5.45
CA PHE A 243 -5.72 20.46 4.77
C PHE A 243 -4.53 20.75 5.69
N GLU A 244 -4.76 21.26 6.91
CA GLU A 244 -3.67 21.49 7.87
C GLU A 244 -2.96 20.16 8.22
N LEU A 245 -3.73 19.06 8.31
CA LEU A 245 -3.19 17.72 8.48
C LEU A 245 -2.19 17.34 7.37
N LEU A 246 -2.52 17.62 6.10
CA LEU A 246 -1.63 17.37 4.96
C LEU A 246 -0.42 18.29 4.94
N LYS A 247 -0.60 19.55 5.33
CA LYS A 247 0.47 20.55 5.39
C LYS A 247 1.52 20.18 6.43
N ASP A 248 1.10 19.73 7.60
CA ASP A 248 1.94 19.28 8.72
C ASP A 248 2.67 17.96 8.47
N ALA A 249 2.30 17.22 7.42
CA ALA A 249 2.93 15.96 7.06
C ALA A 249 4.12 16.20 6.13
N GLY A 250 5.31 15.75 6.54
CA GLY A 250 6.52 15.82 5.71
C GLY A 250 7.14 17.22 5.56
N PRO A 251 8.05 17.43 4.60
CA PRO A 251 8.76 18.70 4.43
C PRO A 251 7.83 19.80 3.91
N ALA A 252 8.15 21.07 4.19
CA ALA A 252 7.32 22.22 3.79
C ALA A 252 7.08 22.31 2.27
N GLU A 253 8.04 21.87 1.45
CA GLU A 253 7.90 21.81 -0.01
C GLU A 253 6.96 20.68 -0.44
N TRP A 254 6.04 20.98 -1.34
CA TRP A 254 5.10 19.99 -1.90
C TRP A 254 5.56 19.49 -3.26
N LYS A 255 5.56 18.17 -3.43
CA LYS A 255 5.81 17.54 -4.73
C LYS A 255 4.53 17.49 -5.56
N VAL A 256 4.66 17.44 -6.88
CA VAL A 256 3.51 17.30 -7.81
C VAL A 256 2.64 16.09 -7.47
N GLU A 257 3.24 14.94 -7.11
CA GLU A 257 2.49 13.75 -6.67
C GLU A 257 1.66 14.02 -5.40
N GLU A 258 2.21 14.79 -4.45
CA GLU A 258 1.53 15.11 -3.19
C GLU A 258 0.37 16.08 -3.41
N ILE A 259 0.53 17.04 -4.34
CA ILE A 259 -0.55 17.93 -4.78
C ILE A 259 -1.64 17.10 -5.47
N ARG A 260 -1.26 16.20 -6.38
CA ARG A 260 -2.21 15.35 -7.09
C ARG A 260 -3.11 14.56 -6.14
N TRP A 261 -2.52 13.89 -5.15
CA TRP A 261 -3.30 13.07 -4.22
C TRP A 261 -3.97 13.90 -3.12
N GLY A 262 -3.20 14.78 -2.46
CA GLY A 262 -3.67 15.55 -1.30
C GLY A 262 -4.70 16.60 -1.69
N LEU A 263 -4.31 17.55 -2.55
CA LEU A 263 -5.22 18.60 -3.02
C LEU A 263 -6.30 18.05 -3.94
N GLY A 264 -5.98 17.03 -4.75
CA GLY A 264 -6.98 16.31 -5.55
C GLY A 264 -8.11 15.72 -4.70
N THR A 265 -7.77 15.15 -3.53
CA THR A 265 -8.79 14.65 -2.58
C THR A 265 -9.66 15.79 -2.05
N LEU A 266 -9.05 16.90 -1.62
CA LEU A 266 -9.77 18.07 -1.11
C LEU A 266 -10.70 18.69 -2.16
N ALA A 267 -10.33 18.67 -3.44
CA ALA A 267 -11.19 19.17 -4.51
C ALA A 267 -12.47 18.33 -4.73
N THR A 268 -12.50 17.09 -4.24
CA THR A 268 -13.71 16.25 -4.26
C THR A 268 -14.63 16.48 -3.05
N ILE A 269 -14.23 17.35 -2.13
CA ILE A 269 -14.96 17.74 -0.92
C ILE A 269 -15.57 19.12 -1.17
N ASP A 270 -16.89 19.16 -1.31
CA ASP A 270 -17.66 20.38 -1.59
C ASP A 270 -17.53 21.46 -0.48
N LYS A 271 -17.18 21.03 0.74
CA LYS A 271 -16.98 21.92 1.89
C LYS A 271 -15.61 22.59 1.94
N PHE A 272 -14.65 22.15 1.13
CA PHE A 272 -13.32 22.76 1.12
C PHE A 272 -13.26 23.94 0.16
N SER A 273 -12.83 25.10 0.65
CA SER A 273 -12.56 26.28 -0.17
C SER A 273 -11.08 26.64 -0.05
N PRO A 274 -10.29 26.58 -1.14
CA PRO A 274 -8.86 26.80 -1.08
C PRO A 274 -8.52 28.29 -0.85
N SER A 275 -7.54 28.54 0.01
CA SER A 275 -6.95 29.88 0.18
C SER A 275 -6.19 30.31 -1.09
N PRO A 276 -5.87 31.61 -1.25
CA PRO A 276 -5.00 32.08 -2.32
C PRO A 276 -3.64 31.37 -2.35
N GLU A 277 -3.06 31.03 -1.20
CA GLU A 277 -1.78 30.29 -1.17
C GLU A 277 -1.93 28.88 -1.76
N VAL A 278 -3.02 28.18 -1.43
CA VAL A 278 -3.28 26.84 -1.98
C VAL A 278 -3.48 26.88 -3.49
N LYS A 279 -4.17 27.91 -4.00
CA LYS A 279 -4.30 28.13 -5.45
C LYS A 279 -2.94 28.40 -6.10
N GLN A 280 -2.08 29.17 -5.44
CA GLN A 280 -0.72 29.42 -5.92
C GLN A 280 0.13 28.15 -5.97
N MET A 281 0.01 27.25 -4.99
CA MET A 281 0.70 25.95 -5.01
C MET A 281 0.33 25.12 -6.25
N VAL A 282 -0.95 25.13 -6.66
CA VAL A 282 -1.41 24.44 -7.87
C VAL A 282 -0.84 25.12 -9.13
N LEU A 283 -0.81 26.45 -9.18
CA LEU A 283 -0.19 27.20 -10.28
C LEU A 283 1.29 26.86 -10.46
N ASP A 284 2.05 26.88 -9.36
CA ASP A 284 3.48 26.60 -9.36
C ASP A 284 3.75 25.16 -9.79
N ALA A 285 2.96 24.20 -9.28
CA ALA A 285 3.06 22.81 -9.67
C ALA A 285 2.72 22.59 -11.15
N ALA A 286 1.67 23.23 -11.64
CA ALA A 286 1.26 23.21 -13.04
C ALA A 286 2.32 23.79 -13.97
N ALA A 287 3.02 24.85 -13.56
CA ALA A 287 4.11 25.46 -14.31
C ALA A 287 5.43 24.66 -14.23
N SER A 288 5.64 23.90 -13.15
CA SER A 288 6.88 23.16 -12.89
C SER A 288 7.26 22.15 -13.99
N LYS A 289 8.56 21.83 -14.07
CA LYS A 289 9.07 20.67 -14.83
C LYS A 289 8.83 19.33 -14.09
N GLY A 290 8.15 19.36 -12.94
CA GLY A 290 7.86 18.20 -12.11
C GLY A 290 6.67 17.37 -12.61
N VAL A 291 5.84 17.91 -13.51
CA VAL A 291 4.74 17.19 -14.16
C VAL A 291 5.32 16.18 -15.15
N ARG A 292 5.15 14.87 -14.87
CA ARG A 292 5.79 13.80 -15.66
C ARG A 292 4.82 12.81 -16.25
N SER A 293 3.55 12.85 -15.87
CA SER A 293 2.54 11.89 -16.32
C SER A 293 1.23 12.55 -16.77
N ALA A 294 0.47 11.83 -17.58
CA ALA A 294 -0.90 12.22 -17.96
C ALA A 294 -1.82 12.37 -16.74
N ALA A 295 -1.61 11.54 -15.70
CA ALA A 295 -2.36 11.60 -14.45
C ALA A 295 -2.09 12.91 -13.68
N ASP A 296 -0.83 13.33 -13.58
CA ASP A 296 -0.47 14.61 -12.94
C ASP A 296 -1.12 15.78 -13.69
N ALA A 297 -0.99 15.78 -15.03
CA ALA A 297 -1.58 16.82 -15.86
C ALA A 297 -3.10 16.86 -15.76
N GLY A 298 -3.77 15.70 -15.74
CA GLY A 298 -5.21 15.59 -15.60
C GLY A 298 -5.73 16.19 -14.30
N VAL A 299 -5.10 15.86 -13.17
CA VAL A 299 -5.52 16.38 -11.86
C VAL A 299 -5.23 17.87 -11.71
N LEU A 300 -4.10 18.37 -12.20
CA LEU A 300 -3.82 19.82 -12.14
C LEU A 300 -4.82 20.65 -12.96
N LEU A 301 -5.26 20.14 -14.11
CA LEU A 301 -6.35 20.74 -14.89
C LEU A 301 -7.68 20.70 -14.10
N GLN A 302 -8.02 19.55 -13.50
CA GLN A 302 -9.22 19.40 -12.70
C GLN A 302 -9.24 20.34 -11.49
N LEU A 303 -8.12 20.47 -10.77
CA LEU A 303 -7.97 21.42 -9.66
C LEU A 303 -8.17 22.86 -10.13
N SER A 304 -7.62 23.18 -11.31
CA SER A 304 -7.73 24.54 -11.85
C SER A 304 -9.17 24.89 -12.21
N GLU A 305 -9.89 23.94 -12.82
CA GLU A 305 -11.31 24.08 -13.12
C GLU A 305 -12.16 24.16 -11.85
N ALA A 306 -11.98 23.22 -10.92
CA ALA A 306 -12.78 23.13 -9.69
C ALA A 306 -12.63 24.37 -8.79
N TRP A 307 -11.47 25.01 -8.79
CA TRP A 307 -11.16 26.13 -7.90
C TRP A 307 -11.02 27.49 -8.60
N GLY A 308 -11.34 27.55 -9.90
CA GLY A 308 -11.29 28.78 -10.70
C GLY A 308 -9.88 29.37 -10.80
N ILE A 309 -8.86 28.53 -10.98
CA ILE A 309 -7.47 28.94 -11.14
C ILE A 309 -7.21 29.21 -12.62
N ALA A 310 -6.87 30.46 -12.95
CA ALA A 310 -6.51 30.85 -14.30
C ALA A 310 -5.08 30.41 -14.64
N LEU A 311 -4.93 29.26 -15.31
CA LEU A 311 -3.64 28.80 -15.82
C LEU A 311 -3.18 29.65 -17.02
N PRO A 312 -1.88 29.99 -17.12
CA PRO A 312 -1.34 30.58 -18.34
C PRO A 312 -1.60 29.70 -19.57
N ALA A 313 -1.89 30.32 -20.72
CA ALA A 313 -2.30 29.59 -21.94
C ALA A 313 -1.29 28.50 -22.36
N GLU A 314 0.01 28.81 -22.27
CA GLU A 314 1.09 27.86 -22.60
C GLU A 314 1.13 26.66 -21.64
N VAL A 315 0.94 26.91 -20.35
CA VAL A 315 0.89 25.86 -19.32
C VAL A 315 -0.33 24.98 -19.55
N CYS A 316 -1.51 25.57 -19.78
CA CYS A 316 -2.74 24.85 -20.08
C CYS A 316 -2.57 23.95 -21.33
N ALA A 317 -2.07 24.51 -22.43
CA ALA A 317 -1.84 23.77 -23.67
C ALA A 317 -0.87 22.59 -23.49
N ARG A 318 0.20 22.77 -22.70
CA ARG A 318 1.14 21.70 -22.34
C ARG A 318 0.44 20.58 -21.57
N LEU A 319 -0.31 20.91 -20.52
CA LEU A 319 -1.00 19.92 -19.68
C LEU A 319 -2.07 19.15 -20.47
N VAL A 320 -2.84 19.83 -21.33
CA VAL A 320 -3.83 19.19 -22.20
C VAL A 320 -3.17 18.20 -23.16
N ARG A 321 -2.04 18.58 -23.78
CA ARG A 321 -1.26 17.67 -24.64
C ARG A 321 -0.77 16.45 -23.88
N MET A 322 -0.24 16.64 -22.67
CA MET A 322 0.24 15.54 -21.83
C MET A 322 -0.90 14.59 -21.43
N ARG A 323 -2.07 15.12 -21.04
CA ARG A 323 -3.27 14.34 -20.74
C ARG A 323 -3.70 13.49 -21.95
N GLY A 324 -3.71 14.07 -23.15
CA GLY A 324 -4.09 13.38 -24.39
C GLY A 324 -3.07 12.34 -24.87
N SER A 325 -1.80 12.51 -24.55
CA SER A 325 -0.72 11.58 -24.95
C SER A 325 -0.70 10.24 -24.20
N GLY A 326 -1.57 10.06 -23.19
CA GLY A 326 -1.67 8.85 -22.36
C GLY A 326 -2.78 7.87 -22.76
N GLY A 327 -3.49 8.08 -23.87
CA GLY A 327 -4.44 7.09 -24.39
C GLY A 327 -3.74 5.80 -24.84
N PRO A 328 -4.44 4.65 -24.91
CA PRO A 328 -3.85 3.44 -25.46
C PRO A 328 -3.33 3.75 -26.87
N LYS A 329 -2.04 3.50 -27.11
CA LYS A 329 -1.54 3.41 -28.48
C LYS A 329 -2.29 2.25 -29.16
N PRO A 330 -2.77 2.42 -30.40
CA PRO A 330 -3.43 1.34 -31.13
C PRO A 330 -2.54 0.10 -31.24
#